data_AF-A0A526RKL9-F1
#
_entry.id   AF-A0A526RKL9-F1
#
_cell.length_a   1.000
_cell.length_b   1.000
_cell.length_c   1.000
_cell.angle_alpha   90.00
_cell.angle_beta   90.00
_cell.angle_gamma   90.00
#
_symmetry.space_group_name_H-M   'P 1'
#
loop_
_entity.id
_entity.type
_entity.pdbx_description
1 polymer ?
#
loop_
_entity_poly.entity_id
_entity_poly.type
_entity_poly.pdbx_seq_one_letter_code
_entity_poly.pdbx_strand_id
1 'polypeptide(L)'
;MPLSVQTRREKQKAELRSELVEAAHKLVQEEGYEGLTIRKLAKRVGYAPMSVYSYFADKQDILFALAEDAFETLARRIEAHPADDPIEALQAVMTEYAAFGLG
;
A
#
# COMPACT_ATOMS: atom_id res chain seq x y z
N MET A 1 -1.01 15.79 -26.93
CA MET A 1 -2.43 15.77 -26.52
C MET A 1 -2.54 16.35 -25.11
N PRO A 2 -3.35 17.37 -24.84
CA PRO A 2 -3.59 17.80 -23.47
C PRO A 2 -4.48 16.77 -22.76
N LEU A 3 -4.03 16.28 -21.60
CA LEU A 3 -4.83 15.41 -20.73
C LEU A 3 -6.17 16.08 -20.40
N SER A 4 -7.27 15.37 -20.62
CA SER A 4 -8.62 15.86 -20.28
C SER A 4 -8.69 16.19 -18.77
N VAL A 5 -9.58 17.10 -18.38
CA VAL A 5 -9.79 17.47 -16.97
C VAL A 5 -10.13 16.25 -16.11
N GLN A 6 -10.79 15.24 -16.69
CA GLN A 6 -11.13 13.98 -16.04
C GLN A 6 -9.87 13.15 -15.73
N THR A 7 -8.97 12.98 -16.71
CA THR A 7 -7.72 12.23 -16.55
C THR A 7 -6.77 12.88 -15.53
N ARG A 8 -6.75 14.22 -15.43
CA ARG A 8 -5.95 14.92 -14.41
C ARG A 8 -6.46 14.67 -12.99
N ARG A 9 -7.78 14.66 -12.80
CA ARG A 9 -8.41 14.39 -11.50
C ARG A 9 -8.20 12.95 -11.05
N GLU A 10 -8.32 11.99 -11.98
CA GLU A 10 -8.04 10.58 -11.70
C GLU A 10 -6.58 10.35 -11.32
N LYS A 11 -5.65 10.98 -12.04
CA LYS A 11 -4.22 10.92 -11.72
C LYS A 11 -3.91 11.50 -10.34
N GLN A 12 -4.43 12.70 -10.02
CA GLN A 12 -4.30 13.28 -8.67
C GLN A 12 -4.89 12.38 -7.59
N LYS A 13 -6.02 11.73 -7.88
CA LYS A 13 -6.66 10.80 -6.96
C LYS A 13 -5.77 9.58 -6.67
N ALA A 14 -5.16 9.01 -7.71
CA ALA A 14 -4.24 7.88 -7.57
C ALA A 14 -2.95 8.28 -6.81
N GLU A 15 -2.37 9.44 -7.13
CA GLU A 15 -1.18 9.97 -6.45
C GLU A 15 -1.43 10.17 -4.94
N LEU A 16 -2.56 10.81 -4.58
CA LEU A 16 -2.91 11.00 -3.18
C LEU A 16 -3.18 9.68 -2.46
N ARG A 17 -3.83 8.71 -3.11
CA ARG A 17 -4.01 7.36 -2.52
C ARG A 17 -2.65 6.74 -2.21
N SER A 18 -1.70 6.82 -3.14
CA SER A 18 -0.34 6.29 -2.95
C SER A 18 0.38 6.96 -1.78
N GLU A 19 0.34 8.29 -1.70
CA GLU A 19 0.94 9.05 -0.59
C GLU A 19 0.35 8.65 0.77
N LEU A 20 -0.98 8.44 0.82
CA LEU A 20 -1.66 8.00 2.03
C LEU A 20 -1.26 6.58 2.45
N VAL A 21 -1.13 5.64 1.51
CA VAL A 21 -0.71 4.27 1.82
C VAL A 21 0.74 4.26 2.34
N GLU A 22 1.64 5.00 1.70
CA GLU A 22 3.04 5.12 2.15
C GLU A 22 3.14 5.74 3.56
N ALA A 23 2.37 6.80 3.83
CA ALA A 23 2.34 7.42 5.14
C ALA A 23 1.73 6.51 6.22
N ALA A 24 0.74 5.68 5.85
CA ALA A 24 0.16 4.69 6.74
C ALA A 24 1.16 3.58 7.09
N HIS A 25 1.97 3.10 6.13
CA HIS A 25 3.05 2.15 6.40
C HIS A 25 4.02 2.69 7.45
N LYS A 26 4.49 3.94 7.28
CA LYS A 26 5.41 4.59 8.23
C LYS A 26 4.79 4.73 9.62
N LEU A 27 3.51 5.13 9.71
CA LEU A 27 2.82 5.24 11.00
C LEU A 27 2.69 3.89 11.71
N VAL A 28 2.39 2.81 10.98
CA VAL A 28 2.31 1.47 11.58
C VAL A 28 3.68 0.98 12.05
N GLN A 29 4.75 1.27 11.30
CA GLN A 29 6.12 0.94 11.72
C GLN A 29 6.56 1.73 12.97
N GLU A 30 6.21 3.02 13.05
CA GLU A 30 6.63 3.90 14.15
C GLU A 30 5.80 3.71 15.43
N GLU A 31 4.48 3.52 15.29
CA GLU A 31 3.53 3.60 16.40
C GLU A 31 2.63 2.36 16.54
N GLY A 32 2.85 1.35 15.70
CA GLY A 32 2.03 0.15 15.66
C GLY A 32 0.61 0.40 15.15
N TYR A 33 -0.21 -0.65 15.24
CA TYR A 33 -1.61 -0.60 14.85
C TYR A 33 -2.39 0.52 15.56
N GLU A 34 -2.21 0.70 16.86
CA GLU A 34 -2.94 1.71 17.65
C GLU A 34 -2.60 3.15 17.24
N GLY A 35 -1.38 3.39 16.74
CA GLY A 35 -0.98 4.68 16.19
C GLY A 35 -1.69 5.07 14.89
N LEU A 36 -2.20 4.09 14.14
CA LEU A 36 -2.84 4.33 12.85
C LEU A 36 -4.24 4.94 13.02
N THR A 37 -4.37 6.24 12.72
CA THR A 37 -5.66 6.95 12.73
C THR A 37 -5.76 7.88 11.51
N ILE A 38 -6.98 8.11 11.01
CA ILE A 38 -7.26 9.05 9.91
C ILE A 38 -6.65 10.43 10.19
N ARG A 39 -6.74 10.92 11.42
CA ARG A 39 -6.21 12.24 11.81
C ARG A 39 -4.69 12.32 11.75
N LYS A 40 -3.99 11.31 12.30
CA LYS A 40 -2.52 11.26 12.24
C LYS A 40 -2.04 11.10 10.80
N LEU A 41 -2.74 10.28 10.02
CA LEU A 41 -2.46 10.08 8.61
C LEU A 41 -2.60 11.40 7.83
N ALA A 42 -3.74 12.08 7.95
CA ALA A 42 -4.01 13.37 7.33
C ALA A 42 -2.95 14.42 7.69
N LYS A 43 -2.60 14.50 8.98
CA LYS A 43 -1.54 15.40 9.48
C LYS A 43 -0.19 15.09 8.84
N ARG A 44 0.16 13.81 8.69
CA ARG A 44 1.46 13.37 8.13
C ARG A 44 1.60 13.71 6.65
N VAL A 45 0.53 13.59 5.87
CA VAL A 45 0.53 13.96 4.44
C VAL A 45 0.22 15.44 4.18
N GLY A 46 -0.12 16.22 5.23
CA GLY A 46 -0.43 17.65 5.08
C GLY A 46 -1.82 17.95 4.51
N TYR A 47 -2.74 16.99 4.53
CA TYR A 47 -4.10 17.16 4.02
C TYR A 47 -5.13 17.30 5.15
N ALA A 48 -6.29 17.87 4.83
CA ALA A 48 -7.41 17.89 5.75
C ALA A 48 -7.93 16.46 5.99
N PRO A 49 -8.41 16.11 7.20
CA PRO A 49 -9.00 14.80 7.47
C PRO A 49 -10.14 14.43 6.50
N MET A 50 -10.92 15.42 6.07
CA MET A 50 -11.99 15.24 5.09
C MET A 50 -11.48 14.72 3.74
N SER A 51 -10.28 15.14 3.32
CA SER A 51 -9.65 14.63 2.10
C SER A 51 -9.32 13.15 2.24
N VAL A 52 -8.85 12.70 3.40
CA VAL A 52 -8.56 11.28 3.65
C VAL A 52 -9.84 10.45 3.70
N TYR A 53 -10.92 10.98 4.28
CA TYR A 53 -12.24 10.31 4.27
C TYR A 53 -12.81 10.08 2.87
N SER A 54 -12.33 10.79 1.84
CA SER A 54 -12.72 10.52 0.45
C SER A 54 -12.06 9.26 -0.15
N TYR A 55 -11.07 8.68 0.56
CA TYR A 55 -10.36 7.46 0.18
C TYR A 55 -10.62 6.30 1.13
N PHE A 56 -10.71 6.57 2.44
CA PHE A 56 -10.86 5.56 3.48
C PHE A 56 -11.99 5.97 4.41
N ALA A 57 -13.04 5.16 4.51
CA ALA A 57 -14.16 5.45 5.39
C ALA A 57 -13.74 5.31 6.86
N ASP A 58 -12.86 4.35 7.16
CA ASP A 58 -12.38 4.07 8.51
C ASP A 58 -10.95 3.53 8.54
N LYS A 59 -10.52 3.10 9.74
CA LYS A 59 -9.19 2.51 9.98
C LYS A 59 -9.03 1.16 9.28
N GLN A 60 -10.10 0.37 9.13
CA GLN A 60 -10.05 -0.93 8.48
C GLN A 60 -9.77 -0.77 6.98
N ASP A 61 -10.38 0.20 6.33
CA ASP A 61 -10.10 0.51 4.92
C ASP A 61 -8.62 0.83 4.67
N ILE A 62 -7.98 1.55 5.60
CA ILE A 62 -6.53 1.84 5.51
C ILE A 62 -5.73 0.55 5.63
N LEU A 63 -6.11 -0.35 6.54
CA LEU A 63 -5.41 -1.63 6.72
C LEU A 63 -5.57 -2.56 5.52
N PHE A 64 -6.74 -2.58 4.89
CA PHE A 64 -6.94 -3.32 3.65
C PHE A 64 -6.05 -2.78 2.53
N ALA A 65 -5.93 -1.46 2.40
CA ALA A 65 -5.03 -0.86 1.42
C ALA A 65 -3.55 -1.15 1.71
N LEU A 66 -3.14 -1.17 2.99
CA LEU A 66 -1.79 -1.60 3.39
C LEU A 66 -1.55 -3.08 3.06
N ALA A 67 -2.54 -3.94 3.30
CA ALA A 67 -2.45 -5.37 2.97
C ALA A 67 -2.38 -5.58 1.45
N GLU A 68 -3.19 -4.86 0.68
CA GLU A 68 -3.16 -4.89 -0.79
C GLU A 68 -1.77 -4.50 -1.32
N ASP A 69 -1.20 -3.37 -0.87
CA ASP A 69 0.13 -2.92 -1.29
C ASP A 69 1.25 -3.93 -0.89
N ALA A 70 1.13 -4.49 0.31
CA ALA A 70 2.00 -5.55 0.80
C ALA A 70 1.95 -6.81 -0.09
N PHE A 71 0.75 -7.30 -0.41
CA PHE A 71 0.56 -8.49 -1.23
C PHE A 71 0.96 -8.25 -2.69
N GLU A 72 0.70 -7.07 -3.24
CA GLU A 72 1.21 -6.70 -4.56
C GLU A 72 2.74 -6.68 -4.60
N THR A 73 3.38 -6.19 -3.54
CA THR A 73 4.84 -6.22 -3.43
C THR A 73 5.38 -7.65 -3.35
N LEU A 74 4.74 -8.51 -2.56
CA LEU A 74 5.09 -9.92 -2.49
C LEU A 74 4.89 -10.62 -3.84
N ALA A 75 3.76 -10.37 -4.52
CA ALA A 75 3.48 -10.95 -5.83
C ALA A 75 4.57 -10.57 -6.85
N ARG A 76 4.96 -9.28 -6.91
CA ARG A 76 6.06 -8.82 -7.78
C ARG A 76 7.39 -9.52 -7.48
N ARG A 77 7.70 -9.78 -6.21
CA ARG A 77 8.92 -10.51 -5.82
C ARG A 77 8.89 -11.97 -6.25
N ILE A 78 7.74 -12.62 -6.13
CA ILE A 78 7.53 -13.99 -6.60
C ILE A 78 7.66 -14.05 -8.12
N GLU A 79 6.99 -13.15 -8.85
CA GLU A 79 7.01 -13.09 -10.31
C GLU A 79 8.41 -12.82 -10.89
N ALA A 80 9.29 -12.17 -10.12
CA ALA A 80 10.67 -11.94 -10.49
C ALA A 80 11.55 -13.22 -10.50
N HIS A 81 11.04 -14.35 -9.97
CA HIS A 81 11.74 -15.63 -9.89
C HIS A 81 10.99 -16.74 -10.66
N PRO A 82 10.88 -16.63 -12.00
CA PRO A 82 10.28 -17.70 -12.79
C PRO A 82 11.13 -18.96 -12.74
N ALA A 83 10.49 -20.11 -12.52
CA ALA A 83 11.12 -21.42 -12.53
C ALA A 83 10.24 -22.42 -13.29
N ASP A 84 10.89 -23.27 -14.10
CA ASP A 84 10.19 -24.31 -14.88
C ASP A 84 9.90 -25.56 -14.03
N ASP A 85 10.74 -25.84 -13.03
CA ASP A 85 10.52 -26.93 -12.08
C ASP A 85 9.52 -26.51 -10.98
N PRO A 86 8.42 -27.26 -10.75
CA PRO A 86 7.44 -26.91 -9.73
C PRO A 86 7.99 -26.86 -8.29
N ILE A 87 9.03 -27.64 -7.97
CA ILE A 87 9.64 -27.62 -6.62
C ILE A 87 10.49 -26.37 -6.45
N GLU A 88 11.30 -26.01 -7.45
CA GLU A 88 12.04 -24.74 -7.46
C GLU A 88 11.10 -23.52 -7.38
N ALA A 89 9.99 -23.53 -8.12
CA ALA A 89 8.98 -22.47 -8.05
C ALA A 89 8.37 -22.35 -6.65
N LEU A 90 8.01 -23.48 -6.02
CA LEU A 90 7.48 -23.50 -4.65
C LEU A 90 8.52 -22.99 -3.64
N GLN A 91 9.79 -23.36 -3.80
CA GLN A 91 10.88 -22.89 -2.94
C GLN A 91 11.09 -21.37 -3.06
N ALA A 92 11.03 -20.82 -4.27
CA ALA A 92 11.11 -19.38 -4.50
C ALA A 92 9.95 -18.63 -3.80
N VAL A 93 8.72 -19.12 -3.97
CA VAL A 93 7.53 -18.55 -3.30
C VAL A 93 7.68 -18.56 -1.78
N MET A 94 8.06 -19.70 -1.20
CA MET A 94 8.21 -19.82 0.25
C MET A 94 9.35 -18.94 0.78
N THR A 95 10.44 -18.79 0.02
CA THR A 95 11.58 -17.96 0.40
C THR A 95 11.20 -16.48 0.39
N GLU A 96 10.53 -16.01 -0.66
CA GLU A 96 10.05 -14.62 -0.74
C GLU A 96 8.99 -14.32 0.32
N TYR A 97 8.08 -15.25 0.59
CA TYR A 97 7.10 -15.11 1.66
C TYR A 97 7.75 -15.01 3.04
N ALA A 98 8.71 -15.89 3.35
CA ALA A 98 9.43 -15.86 4.61
C ALA A 98 10.25 -14.58 4.76
N ALA A 99 10.98 -14.16 3.72
CA ALA A 99 11.73 -12.91 3.70
C ALA A 99 10.84 -11.67 3.86
N PHE A 100 9.62 -11.71 3.31
CA PHE A 100 8.63 -10.65 3.44
C PHE A 100 8.06 -10.55 4.86
N GLY A 101 7.72 -11.68 5.49
CA GLY A 101 7.10 -11.70 6.81
C GLY A 101 8.07 -11.58 8.00
N LEU A 102 9.35 -11.92 7.80
CA LEU A 102 10.40 -11.93 8.84
C LEU A 102 11.41 -10.78 8.70
N GLY A 103 11.34 -10.01 7.62
CA GLY A 103 12.24 -8.88 7.32
C GLY A 103 11.75 -7.55 7.87
#